data_AF-A0A0F9WAG5-F1
#
_entry.id   AF-A0A0F9WAG5-F1
#
_cell.length_a   1.000
_cell.length_b   1.000
_cell.length_c   1.000
_cell.angle_alpha   90.00
_cell.angle_beta   90.00
_cell.angle_gamma   90.00
#
_symmetry.space_group_name_H-M   'P 1'
#
loop_
_entity.id
_entity.type
_entity.pdbx_description
1 polymer ?
#
loop_
_entity_poly.entity_id
_entity_poly.type
_entity_poly.pdbx_seq_one_letter_code
_entity_poly.pdbx_strand_id
1 'polypeptide(L)'
;MHSEKQTDLSQAGLQIAIQDIKDELFDTPECDYAITQLLNRWGNAEQAEYMLDEMLLKWGSSPEVVALTQRGYNEINALPELLVNNDSVPRKPKKSSATTLNVVAA
;
A
#
# COMPACT_ATOMS: atom_id res chain seq x y z
N MET A 1 20.53 -25.12 -34.66
CA MET A 1 20.47 -24.01 -33.68
C MET A 1 19.13 -23.26 -33.75
N HIS A 2 17.99 -23.96 -33.78
CA HIS A 2 16.65 -23.33 -33.83
C HIS A 2 15.82 -23.54 -32.55
N SER A 3 16.21 -24.50 -31.70
CA SER A 3 15.53 -24.83 -30.44
C SER A 3 15.80 -23.81 -29.33
N GLU A 4 17.04 -23.35 -29.18
CA GLU A 4 17.46 -22.44 -28.10
C GLU A 4 16.73 -21.08 -28.14
N LYS A 5 16.57 -20.51 -29.33
CA LYS A 5 15.83 -19.24 -29.51
C LYS A 5 14.32 -19.39 -29.25
N GLN A 6 13.77 -20.58 -29.45
CA GLN A 6 12.36 -20.86 -29.26
C GLN A 6 12.04 -21.05 -27.77
N THR A 7 12.96 -21.63 -27.01
CA THR A 7 12.89 -21.70 -25.53
C THR A 7 13.03 -20.32 -24.89
N ASP A 8 13.90 -19.45 -25.40
CA ASP A 8 14.04 -18.08 -24.89
C ASP A 8 12.79 -17.23 -25.14
N LEU A 9 12.16 -17.39 -26.32
CA LEU A 9 10.91 -16.70 -26.65
C LEU A 9 9.74 -17.18 -25.76
N SER A 10 9.65 -18.49 -25.49
CA SER A 10 8.61 -19.04 -24.62
C SER A 10 8.79 -18.58 -23.17
N GLN A 11 10.03 -18.51 -22.69
CA GLN A 11 10.37 -18.00 -21.36
C GLN A 11 10.06 -16.50 -21.24
N ALA A 12 10.39 -15.71 -22.26
CA ALA A 12 10.04 -14.30 -22.29
C ALA A 12 8.50 -14.10 -22.26
N GLY A 13 7.76 -14.90 -23.04
CA GLY A 13 6.30 -14.87 -23.03
C GLY A 13 5.70 -15.22 -21.66
N LEU A 14 6.27 -16.21 -20.95
CA LEU A 14 5.85 -16.55 -19.60
C LEU A 14 6.11 -15.41 -18.60
N GLN A 15 7.26 -14.74 -18.68
CA GLN A 15 7.58 -13.62 -17.81
C GLN A 15 6.63 -12.43 -18.05
N ILE A 16 6.25 -12.17 -19.30
CA ILE A 16 5.25 -11.15 -19.65
C ILE A 16 3.91 -11.51 -19.00
N ALA A 17 3.41 -12.73 -19.22
CA ALA A 17 2.14 -13.17 -18.63
C ALA A 17 2.13 -13.10 -17.09
N ILE A 18 3.26 -13.44 -16.44
CA ILE A 18 3.39 -13.31 -14.99
C ILE A 18 3.34 -11.85 -14.55
N GLN A 19 3.96 -10.94 -15.29
CA GLN A 19 3.95 -9.52 -14.96
C GLN A 19 2.55 -8.92 -15.16
N ASP A 20 1.88 -9.24 -16.26
CA ASP A 20 0.51 -8.79 -16.53
C ASP A 20 -0.45 -9.23 -15.41
N ILE A 21 -0.36 -10.49 -14.97
CA ILE A 21 -1.18 -11.00 -13.86
C ILE A 21 -0.87 -10.26 -12.55
N LYS A 22 0.40 -9.91 -12.30
CA LYS A 22 0.78 -9.16 -11.09
C LYS A 22 0.22 -7.76 -11.13
N ASP A 23 0.31 -7.10 -12.28
CA ASP A 23 -0.18 -5.74 -12.43
C ASP A 23 -1.71 -5.71 -12.28
N GLU A 24 -2.43 -6.67 -12.87
CA GLU A 24 -3.87 -6.86 -12.66
C GLU A 24 -4.24 -7.15 -11.20
N LEU A 25 -3.41 -7.93 -10.47
CA LEU A 25 -3.72 -8.31 -9.08
C LEU A 25 -3.72 -7.11 -8.12
N PHE A 26 -2.88 -6.11 -8.40
CA PHE A 26 -2.79 -4.89 -7.58
C PHE A 26 -3.56 -3.71 -8.17
N ASP A 27 -4.15 -3.87 -9.36
CA ASP A 27 -5.05 -2.90 -9.96
C ASP A 27 -6.45 -3.08 -9.34
N THR A 28 -6.62 -2.57 -8.12
CA THR A 28 -7.88 -2.62 -7.38
C THR A 28 -8.11 -1.31 -6.64
N PRO A 29 -9.38 -0.89 -6.43
CA PRO A 29 -9.67 0.32 -5.67
C PRO A 29 -9.20 0.24 -4.21
N GLU A 30 -9.12 -0.96 -3.62
CA GLU A 30 -8.59 -1.15 -2.27
C GLU A 30 -7.10 -0.81 -2.19
N CYS A 31 -6.33 -1.14 -3.25
CA CYS A 31 -4.92 -0.78 -3.32
C CYS A 31 -4.74 0.74 -3.43
N ASP A 32 -5.49 1.41 -4.31
CA ASP A 32 -5.44 2.88 -4.46
C ASP A 32 -5.84 3.59 -3.15
N TYR A 33 -6.84 3.07 -2.43
CA TYR A 33 -7.21 3.56 -1.10
C TYR A 33 -6.13 3.29 -0.03
N ALA A 34 -5.44 2.15 -0.07
CA ALA A 34 -4.34 1.87 0.86
C ALA A 34 -3.16 2.85 0.66
N ILE A 35 -2.84 3.21 -0.58
CA ILE A 35 -1.81 4.21 -0.87
C ILE A 35 -2.27 5.59 -0.39
N THR A 36 -3.55 5.94 -0.56
CA THR A 36 -4.14 7.17 -0.01
C THR A 36 -3.92 7.28 1.50
N GLN A 37 -4.20 6.21 2.25
CA GLN A 37 -3.97 6.19 3.70
C GLN A 37 -2.50 6.37 4.07
N LEU A 38 -1.58 5.78 3.30
CA LEU A 38 -0.14 5.96 3.51
C LEU A 38 0.31 7.40 3.28
N LEU A 39 -0.14 8.04 2.19
CA LEU A 39 0.14 9.45 1.91
C LEU A 39 -0.38 10.36 3.02
N ASN A 40 -1.62 10.13 3.44
CA ASN A 40 -2.26 10.89 4.50
C ASN A 40 -1.49 10.77 5.83
N ARG A 41 -1.06 9.54 6.18
CA ARG A 41 -0.26 9.27 7.38
C ARG A 41 1.14 9.90 7.35
N TRP A 42 1.74 10.06 6.16
CA TRP A 42 3.01 10.76 5.99
C TRP A 42 2.86 12.28 5.88
N GLY A 43 1.66 12.82 6.06
CA GLY A 43 1.39 14.26 6.04
C GLY A 43 1.23 14.83 4.63
N ASN A 44 1.14 13.98 3.60
CA ASN A 44 0.88 14.39 2.22
C ASN A 44 -0.62 14.31 1.92
N ALA A 45 -1.40 15.12 2.63
CA ALA A 45 -2.86 15.12 2.55
C ALA A 45 -3.39 15.58 1.18
N GLU A 46 -2.75 16.57 0.56
CA GLU A 46 -3.13 17.07 -0.78
C GLU A 46 -3.02 15.97 -1.85
N GLN A 47 -1.92 15.21 -1.83
CA GLN A 47 -1.76 14.12 -2.79
C GLN A 47 -2.62 12.90 -2.44
N ALA A 48 -2.96 12.71 -1.17
CA ALA A 48 -3.96 11.72 -0.77
C ALA A 48 -5.35 12.10 -1.33
N GLU A 49 -5.74 13.35 -1.25
CA GLU A 49 -7.02 13.86 -1.79
C GLU A 49 -7.07 13.70 -3.32
N TYR A 50 -6.01 14.11 -4.02
CA TYR A 50 -5.90 13.91 -5.46
C TYR A 50 -6.03 12.43 -5.85
N MET A 51 -5.45 11.51 -5.07
CA MET A 51 -5.55 10.09 -5.36
C MET A 51 -6.96 9.52 -5.14
N LEU A 52 -7.75 10.09 -4.23
CA LEU A 52 -9.17 9.75 -4.09
C LEU A 52 -9.99 10.19 -5.30
N ASP A 53 -9.71 11.39 -5.83
CA ASP A 53 -10.33 11.89 -7.06
C ASP A 53 -9.98 10.98 -8.26
N GLU A 54 -8.71 10.62 -8.41
CA GLU A 54 -8.25 9.66 -9.43
C GLU A 54 -8.90 8.29 -9.26
N MET A 55 -9.11 7.83 -8.03
CA MET A 55 -9.79 6.56 -7.76
C MET A 55 -11.24 6.59 -8.26
N LEU A 56 -11.97 7.70 -8.06
CA LEU A 56 -13.31 7.89 -8.63
C LEU A 56 -13.30 7.92 -10.16
N LEU A 57 -12.27 8.54 -10.76
CA LEU A 57 -12.15 8.64 -12.21
C LEU A 57 -11.85 7.28 -12.86
N LYS A 58 -10.92 6.52 -12.26
CA LYS A 58 -10.43 5.23 -12.77
C LYS A 58 -11.42 4.09 -12.55
N TRP A 59 -11.96 3.96 -11.34
CA TRP A 59 -12.83 2.84 -10.95
C TRP A 59 -14.33 3.15 -11.09
N GLY A 60 -14.67 4.42 -11.30
CA GLY A 60 -16.04 4.89 -11.39
C GLY A 60 -16.76 4.93 -10.04
N SER A 61 -18.05 5.27 -10.07
CA SER A 61 -18.85 5.50 -8.86
C SER A 61 -19.57 4.23 -8.36
N SER A 62 -18.89 3.08 -8.35
CA SER A 62 -19.45 1.89 -7.73
C SER A 62 -19.70 2.14 -6.23
N PRO A 63 -20.73 1.54 -5.60
CA PRO A 63 -21.03 1.80 -4.19
C PRO A 63 -19.85 1.54 -3.25
N GLU A 64 -19.01 0.56 -3.58
CA GLU A 64 -17.80 0.23 -2.83
C GLU A 64 -16.73 1.32 -2.97
N VAL A 65 -16.44 1.75 -4.20
CA VAL A 65 -15.47 2.83 -4.47
C VAL A 65 -15.93 4.14 -3.84
N VAL A 66 -17.22 4.47 -3.92
CA VAL A 66 -17.78 5.66 -3.27
C VAL A 66 -17.66 5.58 -1.74
N ALA A 67 -17.89 4.41 -1.15
CA ALA A 67 -17.73 4.23 0.29
C ALA A 67 -16.27 4.39 0.75
N LEU A 68 -15.32 3.86 -0.03
CA LEU A 68 -13.88 4.00 0.24
C LEU A 68 -13.41 5.45 0.10
N THR A 69 -13.80 6.13 -0.98
CA THR A 69 -13.41 7.53 -1.24
C THR A 69 -13.99 8.46 -0.19
N GLN A 70 -15.27 8.30 0.15
CA GLN A 70 -15.90 9.10 1.19
C GLN A 70 -15.27 8.87 2.57
N ARG A 71 -14.87 7.63 2.88
CA ARG A 71 -14.07 7.35 4.09
C ARG A 71 -12.72 8.07 4.04
N GLY A 72 -12.02 8.03 2.91
CA GLY A 72 -10.74 8.70 2.72
C GLY A 72 -10.82 10.21 2.92
N TYR A 73 -11.78 10.90 2.30
CA TYR A 73 -11.95 12.34 2.50
C TYR A 73 -12.22 12.69 3.97
N ASN A 74 -13.04 11.87 4.65
CA ASN A 74 -13.29 12.07 6.08
C ASN A 74 -12.02 11.92 6.92
N GLU A 75 -11.17 10.93 6.61
CA GLU A 75 -9.91 10.68 7.32
C GLU A 75 -8.86 11.78 7.08
N ILE A 76 -8.77 12.30 5.86
CA ILE A 76 -7.93 13.45 5.52
C ILE A 76 -8.37 14.69 6.32
N ASN A 77 -9.68 14.95 6.35
CA ASN A 77 -10.26 16.09 7.06
C ASN A 77 -10.27 15.95 8.59
N ALA A 78 -10.10 14.74 9.12
CA ALA A 78 -10.06 14.47 10.57
C ALA A 78 -8.66 14.57 11.21
N LEU A 79 -7.58 14.47 10.42
CA LEU A 79 -6.21 14.60 10.92
C LEU A 79 -5.78 15.97 11.48
N PRO A 80 -6.40 17.12 11.12
CA PRO A 80 -6.06 18.40 11.74
C PRO A 80 -6.23 18.39 13.27
N GLU A 81 -7.12 17.55 13.82
CA GLU A 81 -7.42 17.54 15.26
C GLU A 81 -6.48 16.66 16.09
N LEU A 82 -5.78 15.69 15.48
CA LEU A 82 -4.90 14.75 16.21
C LEU A 82 -3.42 15.14 16.17
N LEU A 83 -2.98 15.95 15.20
CA LEU A 83 -1.59 16.37 15.10
C LEU A 83 -1.24 17.58 15.99
N VAL A 84 -2.22 18.36 16.45
CA VAL A 84 -1.99 19.51 17.36
C VAL A 84 -1.58 19.07 18.77
N ASN A 85 -1.82 17.81 19.16
CA ASN A 85 -1.57 17.32 20.51
C ASN A 85 -0.26 16.53 20.70
N ASN A 86 0.62 16.44 19.68
CA ASN A 86 1.87 15.68 19.78
C ASN A 86 3.14 16.55 19.77
N ASP A 87 3.05 17.80 20.22
CA ASP A 87 4.27 18.51 20.61
C ASP A 87 4.78 17.97 21.96
N SER A 88 5.95 17.33 21.90
CA SER A 88 6.87 16.99 23.01
C SER A 88 6.57 15.78 23.92
N VAL A 89 6.85 14.54 23.43
CA VAL A 89 7.47 13.53 24.31
C VAL A 89 8.52 12.72 23.53
N PRO A 90 9.83 12.80 23.86
CA PRO A 90 10.83 11.95 23.26
C PRO A 90 10.64 10.51 23.78
N ARG A 91 10.17 9.60 22.90
CA ARG A 91 10.10 8.17 23.22
C ARG A 91 11.52 7.62 23.37
N LYS A 92 11.97 7.41 24.60
CA LYS A 92 13.19 6.64 24.90
C LYS A 92 13.06 5.22 24.33
N PRO A 93 14.14 4.62 23.79
CA PRO A 93 14.12 3.24 23.34
C PRO A 93 13.95 2.31 24.55
N LYS A 94 12.87 1.53 24.57
CA LYS A 94 12.71 0.42 25.52
C LYS A 94 13.78 -0.62 25.21
N LYS A 95 14.74 -0.80 26.11
CA LYS A 95 15.69 -1.92 26.06
C LYS A 95 14.90 -3.23 26.10
N SER A 96 14.98 -3.97 25.01
CA SER A 96 14.55 -5.37 24.92
C SER A 96 15.25 -6.18 26.01
N SER A 97 14.47 -6.82 26.88
CA SER A 97 14.99 -7.84 27.79
C SER A 97 15.24 -9.10 26.96
N ALA A 98 16.49 -9.51 26.88
CA ALA A 98 16.91 -10.70 26.15
C ALA A 98 16.33 -11.95 26.81
N THR A 99 15.47 -12.68 26.08
CA THR A 99 15.04 -14.03 26.43
C THR A 99 16.21 -14.98 26.25
N THR A 100 16.76 -15.51 27.34
CA THR A 100 17.76 -16.58 27.32
C THR A 100 17.10 -17.89 26.87
N LEU A 101 17.40 -18.33 25.65
CA LEU A 101 17.11 -19.68 25.15
C LEU A 101 18.15 -20.64 25.73
N ASN A 102 17.78 -21.41 26.75
CA ASN A 102 18.56 -22.57 27.18
C ASN A 102 18.18 -23.76 26.28
N VAL A 103 19.00 -23.99 25.26
CA VAL A 103 19.10 -25.28 24.57
C VAL A 103 20.12 -26.12 25.32
N VAL A 104 19.70 -27.27 25.86
CA VAL A 104 20.62 -28.39 26.10
C VAL A 104 19.98 -29.63 25.51
N ALA A 105 20.77 -30.27 24.66
CA ALA A 105 20.47 -31.43 23.85
C ALA A 105 20.82 -32.75 24.55
N ALA A 106 20.28 -33.82 23.97
CA ALA A 106 20.60 -35.25 24.09
C ALA A 106 20.20 -35.97 25.38
#